data_AF-A0A255DBJ7-F1
#
_entry.id   AF-A0A255DBJ7-F1
#
_cell.length_a   1.000
_cell.length_b   1.000
_cell.length_c   1.000
_cell.angle_alpha   90.00
_cell.angle_beta   90.00
_cell.angle_gamma   90.00
#
_symmetry.space_group_name_H-M   'P 1'
#
loop_
_entity.id
_entity.type
_entity.pdbx_description
1 polymer ?
#
loop_
_entity_poly.entity_id
_entity_poly.type
_entity_poly.pdbx_seq_one_letter_code
_entity_poly.pdbx_strand_id
1 'polypeptide(L)'
;MVAPGKPRWRWRWRHRWFVPAFVTLAGREFYFPALISVWHVEPHGVDALQGECKGTRWRWHIHHWRIQWNVLQRWRRRLLTRCAWCGGRDTKSDPVNCSVNGILRPRVKTRWWQSESAIAHGDCSSVEHAHRLCLCENPGLSHGDYGQCAFCGKFRAWRHVPTIPDRYLASLPEGSRIPAGKQEWLKVEWAKVRAEREAASEGDTHV
;
A
#
# COMPACT_ATOMS: atom_id res chain seq x y z
N MET A 1 10.22 6.52 -56.55
CA MET A 1 10.29 5.20 -55.89
C MET A 1 11.38 5.28 -54.82
N VAL A 2 11.00 5.33 -53.54
CA VAL A 2 11.94 5.44 -52.41
C VAL A 2 12.18 4.04 -51.86
N ALA A 3 13.43 3.59 -51.83
CA ALA A 3 13.78 2.27 -51.33
C ALA A 3 13.54 2.18 -49.79
N PRO A 4 12.97 1.07 -49.29
CA PRO A 4 12.82 0.87 -47.85
C PRO A 4 14.20 0.68 -47.20
N GLY A 5 14.59 1.63 -46.36
CA GLY A 5 15.83 1.59 -45.61
C GLY A 5 15.84 0.42 -44.62
N LYS A 6 16.85 -0.44 -44.71
CA LYS A 6 17.08 -1.55 -43.77
C LYS A 6 17.25 -1.00 -42.34
N PRO A 7 16.55 -1.55 -41.32
CA PRO A 7 16.77 -1.13 -39.94
C PRO A 7 18.19 -1.54 -39.51
N ARG A 8 19.05 -0.53 -39.28
CA ARG A 8 20.38 -0.72 -38.67
C ARG A 8 20.19 -0.90 -37.16
N TRP A 9 20.15 -2.14 -36.70
CA TRP A 9 20.25 -2.47 -35.28
C TRP A 9 21.66 -2.14 -34.78
N ARG A 10 21.86 -0.90 -34.28
CA ARG A 10 23.07 -0.55 -33.52
C ARG A 10 22.88 -1.02 -32.08
N TRP A 11 23.46 -2.17 -31.75
CA TRP A 11 23.70 -2.57 -30.36
C TRP A 11 24.71 -1.61 -29.74
N ARG A 12 24.22 -0.50 -29.15
CA ARG A 12 25.05 0.29 -28.25
C ARG A 12 25.17 -0.49 -26.95
N TRP A 13 26.31 -1.15 -26.75
CA TRP A 13 26.74 -1.67 -25.47
C TRP A 13 26.98 -0.48 -24.52
N ARG A 14 25.91 0.05 -23.92
CA ARG A 14 26.02 0.89 -22.74
C ARG A 14 26.25 -0.06 -21.56
N HIS A 15 27.43 0.02 -20.95
CA HIS A 15 27.70 -0.51 -19.61
C HIS A 15 26.72 0.11 -18.61
N ARG A 16 25.51 -0.45 -18.52
CA ARG A 16 24.57 -0.15 -17.46
C ARG A 16 23.88 -1.46 -17.17
N TRP A 17 24.17 -2.02 -16.00
CA TRP A 17 23.55 -3.22 -15.41
C TRP A 17 22.04 -3.05 -15.13
N PHE A 18 21.36 -2.29 -15.99
CA PHE A 18 19.96 -1.96 -15.90
C PHE A 18 19.30 -2.56 -17.13
N VAL A 19 18.79 -3.79 -16.97
CA VAL A 19 17.85 -4.33 -17.95
C VAL A 19 16.65 -3.39 -17.93
N PRO A 20 16.28 -2.77 -19.06
CA PRO A 20 15.10 -1.91 -19.10
C PRO A 20 13.88 -2.72 -18.65
N ALA A 21 13.00 -2.11 -17.87
CA ALA A 21 11.78 -2.77 -17.37
C ALA A 21 10.88 -3.29 -18.51
N PHE A 22 11.10 -2.79 -19.72
CA PHE A 22 10.43 -3.22 -20.94
C PHE A 22 11.46 -3.69 -21.96
N VAL A 23 11.21 -4.85 -22.57
CA VAL A 23 12.03 -5.42 -23.64
C VAL A 23 11.12 -5.60 -24.86
N THR A 24 11.48 -4.97 -25.98
CA THR A 24 10.76 -5.15 -27.25
C THR A 24 11.30 -6.37 -27.98
N LEU A 25 10.47 -7.40 -28.15
CA LEU A 25 10.78 -8.61 -28.90
C LEU A 25 9.74 -8.77 -30.02
N ALA A 26 10.20 -8.84 -31.28
CA ALA A 26 9.33 -8.96 -32.47
C ALA A 26 8.22 -7.90 -32.56
N GLY A 27 8.55 -6.63 -32.25
CA GLY A 27 7.60 -5.51 -32.30
C GLY A 27 6.58 -5.48 -31.16
N ARG A 28 6.64 -6.42 -30.21
CA ARG A 28 5.82 -6.42 -29.00
C ARG A 28 6.67 -6.03 -27.80
N GLU A 29 6.14 -5.18 -26.94
CA GLU A 29 6.79 -4.74 -25.71
C GLU A 29 6.42 -5.67 -24.56
N PHE A 30 7.42 -6.25 -23.90
CA PHE A 30 7.25 -7.16 -22.77
C PHE A 30 7.76 -6.51 -21.49
N TYR A 31 6.91 -6.46 -20.46
CA TYR A 31 7.30 -5.95 -19.15
C TYR A 31 7.99 -7.03 -18.32
N PHE A 32 9.23 -6.76 -17.90
CA PHE A 32 10.02 -7.58 -16.99
C PHE A 32 10.13 -6.88 -15.63
N PRO A 33 9.35 -7.28 -14.63
CA PRO A 33 9.45 -6.70 -13.30
C PRO A 33 10.81 -6.98 -12.68
N ALA A 34 11.28 -6.09 -11.81
CA ALA A 34 12.49 -6.31 -11.03
C ALA A 34 12.41 -7.63 -10.24
N LEU A 35 13.33 -8.54 -10.47
CA LEU A 35 13.39 -9.84 -9.78
C LEU A 35 13.81 -9.66 -8.32
N ILE A 36 14.67 -8.68 -8.08
CA ILE A 36 15.29 -8.38 -6.79
C ILE A 36 15.13 -6.89 -6.54
N SER A 37 14.68 -6.55 -5.34
CA SER A 37 14.79 -5.20 -4.80
C SER A 37 15.89 -5.21 -3.75
N VAL A 38 16.84 -4.29 -3.88
CA VAL A 38 17.90 -4.07 -2.90
C VAL A 38 17.69 -2.70 -2.30
N TRP A 39 17.62 -2.61 -0.98
CA TRP A 39 17.56 -1.33 -0.28
C TRP A 39 18.47 -1.36 0.94
N HIS A 40 18.95 -0.18 1.29
CA HIS A 40 19.74 0.03 2.49
C HIS A 40 18.82 0.12 3.71
N VAL A 41 19.20 -0.50 4.81
CA VAL A 41 18.53 -0.36 6.12
C VAL A 41 19.58 0.13 7.09
N GLU A 42 19.42 1.34 7.61
CA GLU A 42 20.35 1.85 8.62
C GLU A 42 20.30 1.01 9.90
N PRO A 43 21.45 0.84 10.57
CA PRO A 43 21.47 0.32 11.92
C PRO A 43 20.61 1.21 12.81
N HIS A 44 19.96 0.60 13.80
CA HIS A 44 19.05 1.26 14.75
C HIS A 44 17.76 1.89 14.16
N GLY A 45 17.50 1.73 12.85
CA GLY A 45 16.26 2.20 12.23
C GLY A 45 16.17 3.72 12.09
N VAL A 46 17.32 4.40 12.09
CA VAL A 46 17.43 5.83 11.84
C VAL A 46 17.16 6.11 10.34
N ASP A 47 16.70 7.33 10.04
CA ASP A 47 16.50 7.75 8.65
C ASP A 47 17.83 7.89 7.92
N ALA A 48 17.86 7.51 6.63
CA ALA A 48 19.04 7.31 5.78
C ALA A 48 19.99 8.52 5.64
N LEU A 49 19.60 9.67 6.20
CA LEU A 49 20.31 10.95 6.15
C LEU A 49 20.98 11.33 7.49
N GLN A 50 20.69 10.58 8.56
CA GLN A 50 21.11 10.88 9.92
C GLN A 50 21.97 9.78 10.58
N GLY A 51 22.04 8.58 10.03
CA GLY A 51 22.76 7.47 10.66
C GLY A 51 24.25 7.35 10.34
N GLU A 52 24.87 6.35 10.96
CA GLU A 52 26.30 5.99 10.91
C GLU A 52 26.82 5.66 9.49
N CYS A 53 25.91 5.41 8.55
CA CYS A 53 26.24 5.09 7.16
C CYS A 53 26.50 6.34 6.31
N LYS A 54 26.40 7.54 6.89
CA LYS A 54 26.68 8.80 6.21
C LYS A 54 28.20 9.01 6.08
N GLY A 55 28.69 9.06 4.83
CA GLY A 55 30.10 9.36 4.52
C GLY A 55 31.05 8.15 4.48
N THR A 56 30.54 6.95 4.78
CA THR A 56 31.28 5.69 4.77
C THR A 56 31.21 5.00 3.40
N ARG A 57 32.25 4.24 3.02
CA ARG A 57 32.36 3.65 1.68
C ARG A 57 31.36 2.51 1.50
N TRP A 58 30.74 2.40 0.31
CA TRP A 58 29.71 1.40 -0.02
C TRP A 58 30.09 -0.07 0.32
N ARG A 59 31.38 -0.43 0.25
CA ARG A 59 31.88 -1.77 0.58
C ARG A 59 31.58 -2.18 2.02
N TRP A 60 31.57 -1.22 2.95
CA TRP A 60 31.27 -1.45 4.36
C TRP A 60 29.75 -1.52 4.63
N HIS A 61 28.91 -1.15 3.65
CA HIS A 61 27.45 -1.08 3.82
C HIS A 61 26.71 -2.28 3.25
N ILE A 62 27.42 -3.23 2.65
CA ILE A 62 26.78 -4.42 2.07
C ILE A 62 26.02 -5.24 3.13
N HIS A 63 26.49 -5.22 4.38
CA HIS A 63 25.84 -5.87 5.52
C HIS A 63 24.52 -5.22 5.93
N HIS A 64 24.30 -3.96 5.55
CA HIS A 64 23.08 -3.18 5.81
C HIS A 64 22.08 -3.28 4.66
N TRP A 65 22.45 -3.95 3.57
CA TRP A 65 21.54 -4.15 2.46
C TRP A 65 20.55 -5.25 2.79
N ARG A 66 19.28 -4.95 2.55
CA ARG A 66 18.23 -5.96 2.45
C ARG A 66 17.96 -6.27 1.00
N ILE A 67 17.98 -7.55 0.72
CA ILE A 67 17.67 -8.12 -0.59
C ILE A 67 16.30 -8.77 -0.48
N GLN A 68 15.37 -8.33 -1.32
CA GLN A 68 14.04 -8.93 -1.45
C GLN A 68 13.88 -9.53 -2.82
N TRP A 69 13.64 -10.84 -2.85
CA TRP A 69 13.30 -11.57 -4.05
C TRP A 69 11.80 -11.41 -4.33
N ASN A 70 11.45 -10.45 -5.19
CA ASN A 70 10.05 -10.08 -5.48
C ASN A 70 9.24 -11.27 -6.02
N VAL A 71 9.89 -12.13 -6.83
CA VAL A 71 9.27 -13.37 -7.34
C VAL A 71 8.94 -14.30 -6.20
N LEU A 72 9.89 -14.61 -5.31
CA LEU A 72 9.66 -15.50 -4.17
C LEU A 72 8.62 -14.92 -3.21
N GLN A 73 8.60 -13.61 -2.99
CA GLN A 73 7.59 -12.97 -2.15
C GLN A 73 6.20 -13.10 -2.77
N ARG A 74 6.05 -12.90 -4.09
CA ARG A 74 4.77 -13.09 -4.78
C ARG A 74 4.30 -14.54 -4.68
N TRP A 75 5.20 -15.52 -4.88
CA TRP A 75 4.87 -16.94 -4.71
C TRP A 75 4.46 -17.27 -3.28
N ARG A 76 5.23 -16.79 -2.29
CA ARG A 76 4.90 -16.94 -0.87
C ARG A 76 3.49 -16.42 -0.57
N ARG A 77 3.17 -15.20 -1.03
CA ARG A 77 1.85 -14.59 -0.80
C ARG A 77 0.72 -15.41 -1.43
N ARG A 78 0.91 -15.81 -2.70
CA ARG A 78 -0.06 -16.61 -3.44
C ARG A 78 -0.34 -17.97 -2.81
N LEU A 79 0.70 -18.64 -2.31
CA LEU A 79 0.58 -20.00 -1.77
C LEU A 79 0.15 -20.00 -0.30
N LEU A 80 0.82 -19.20 0.52
CA LEU A 80 0.76 -19.32 1.98
C LEU A 80 -0.03 -18.19 2.63
N THR A 81 0.03 -16.98 2.10
CA THR A 81 -0.62 -15.86 2.76
C THR A 81 -2.12 -15.84 2.49
N ARG A 82 -2.87 -15.46 3.52
CA ARG A 82 -4.30 -15.21 3.47
C ARG A 82 -4.57 -13.80 3.96
N CYS A 83 -5.63 -13.20 3.44
CA CYS A 83 -6.14 -11.94 3.95
C CYS A 83 -6.49 -12.08 5.43
N ALA A 84 -5.94 -11.21 6.27
CA ALA A 84 -6.17 -11.23 7.72
C ALA A 84 -7.63 -10.94 8.09
N TRP A 85 -8.38 -10.31 7.20
CA TRP A 85 -9.80 -9.98 7.40
C TRP A 85 -10.71 -11.09 6.88
N CYS A 86 -10.71 -11.36 5.56
CA CYS A 86 -11.65 -12.30 4.94
C CYS A 86 -11.13 -13.74 4.83
N GLY A 87 -9.87 -14.02 5.18
CA GLY A 87 -9.24 -15.34 5.00
C GLY A 87 -8.98 -15.73 3.54
N GLY A 88 -9.35 -14.88 2.57
CA GLY A 88 -9.20 -15.12 1.14
C GLY A 88 -7.74 -15.23 0.68
N ARG A 89 -7.53 -15.89 -0.46
CA ARG A 89 -6.20 -16.07 -1.07
C ARG A 89 -5.73 -14.82 -1.82
N ASP A 90 -4.42 -14.65 -1.92
CA ASP A 90 -3.80 -13.69 -2.84
C ASP A 90 -3.96 -14.17 -4.28
N THR A 91 -4.55 -13.34 -5.13
CA THR A 91 -4.70 -13.62 -6.56
C THR A 91 -4.12 -12.47 -7.39
N LYS A 92 -3.96 -12.68 -8.70
CA LYS A 92 -3.39 -11.66 -9.59
C LYS A 92 -4.29 -10.41 -9.69
N SER A 93 -5.60 -10.61 -9.72
CA SER A 93 -6.60 -9.54 -9.83
C SER A 93 -6.95 -8.92 -8.48
N ASP A 94 -6.59 -9.58 -7.40
CA ASP A 94 -7.00 -9.22 -6.05
C ASP A 94 -5.89 -9.56 -5.05
N PRO A 95 -4.86 -8.68 -4.97
CA PRO A 95 -3.68 -8.94 -4.19
C PRO A 95 -3.89 -8.67 -2.70
N VAL A 96 -3.28 -9.50 -1.85
CA VAL A 96 -3.17 -9.29 -0.40
C VAL A 96 -1.86 -8.53 -0.15
N ASN A 97 -1.94 -7.20 -0.14
CA ASN A 97 -0.76 -6.32 -0.03
C ASN A 97 -0.95 -5.11 0.88
N CYS A 98 -2.12 -4.92 1.50
CA CYS A 98 -2.39 -3.83 2.42
C CYS A 98 -2.03 -4.25 3.85
N SER A 99 -1.11 -3.53 4.49
CA SER A 99 -0.76 -3.77 5.90
C SER A 99 -1.86 -3.19 6.78
N VAL A 100 -2.55 -4.04 7.55
CA VAL A 100 -3.66 -3.61 8.42
C VAL A 100 -3.20 -3.33 9.86
N ASN A 101 -2.02 -3.83 10.20
CA ASN A 101 -1.23 -3.29 11.30
C ASN A 101 -0.47 -2.09 10.77
N GLY A 102 -0.83 -0.90 11.25
CA GLY A 102 -0.08 0.32 10.99
C GLY A 102 1.37 0.23 11.51
N ILE A 103 2.12 1.32 11.28
CA ILE A 103 3.55 1.48 11.64
C ILE A 103 3.87 1.09 13.10
N LEU A 104 2.87 1.11 13.99
CA LEU A 104 3.01 0.93 15.43
C LEU A 104 3.33 -0.48 15.90
N ARG A 105 3.13 -1.54 15.08
CA ARG A 105 3.58 -2.89 15.46
C ARG A 105 4.81 -3.26 14.63
N PRO A 106 5.97 -3.51 15.25
CA PRO A 106 7.14 -3.95 14.51
C PRO A 106 6.75 -5.20 13.73
N ARG A 107 7.04 -5.19 12.41
CA ARG A 107 6.83 -6.36 11.57
C ARG A 107 7.63 -7.51 12.18
N VAL A 108 6.92 -8.47 12.77
CA VAL A 108 7.52 -9.71 13.22
C VAL A 108 8.17 -10.34 12.00
N LYS A 109 9.48 -10.62 12.07
CA LYS A 109 10.19 -11.27 10.98
C LYS A 109 9.62 -12.68 10.79
N THR A 110 8.62 -12.80 9.93
CA THR A 110 8.06 -14.09 9.54
C THR A 110 9.07 -14.83 8.66
N ARG A 111 9.22 -16.14 8.87
CA ARG A 111 10.06 -16.97 8.01
C ARG A 111 9.43 -17.07 6.62
N TRP A 112 10.25 -17.32 5.58
CA TRP A 112 9.77 -17.28 4.20
C TRP A 112 8.70 -18.33 3.88
N TRP A 113 8.62 -19.41 4.65
CA TRP A 113 7.61 -20.47 4.54
C TRP A 113 6.39 -20.28 5.46
N GLN A 114 6.30 -19.15 6.15
CA GLN A 114 5.14 -18.80 6.97
C GLN A 114 4.27 -17.81 6.21
N SER A 115 2.96 -17.77 6.50
CA SER A 115 2.09 -16.69 6.01
C SER A 115 2.56 -15.35 6.58
N GLU A 116 2.41 -14.28 5.79
CA GLU A 116 2.51 -12.93 6.36
C GLU A 116 1.23 -12.69 7.20
N SER A 117 1.39 -12.29 8.46
CA SER A 117 0.26 -11.90 9.31
C SER A 117 -0.11 -10.44 9.08
N ALA A 118 -1.37 -10.09 9.30
CA ALA A 118 -1.86 -8.71 9.25
C ALA A 118 -1.63 -7.99 7.91
N ILE A 119 -1.77 -8.73 6.83
CA ILE A 119 -1.98 -8.16 5.50
C ILE A 119 -3.37 -8.54 4.99
N ALA A 120 -4.02 -7.61 4.30
CA ALA A 120 -5.36 -7.78 3.75
C ALA A 120 -5.40 -7.37 2.28
N HIS A 121 -6.50 -7.72 1.62
CA HIS A 121 -6.88 -7.10 0.35
C HIS A 121 -7.19 -5.61 0.55
N GLY A 122 -7.10 -4.82 -0.52
CA GLY A 122 -7.34 -3.38 -0.45
C GLY A 122 -8.74 -3.02 0.04
N ASP A 123 -9.76 -3.70 -0.48
CA ASP A 123 -11.15 -3.53 -0.06
C ASP A 123 -11.39 -4.00 1.38
N CYS A 124 -10.83 -5.15 1.76
CA CYS A 124 -10.90 -5.67 3.12
C CYS A 124 -10.27 -4.71 4.13
N SER A 125 -9.14 -4.09 3.78
CA SER A 125 -8.50 -3.08 4.62
C SER A 125 -9.39 -1.87 4.87
N SER A 126 -10.18 -1.44 3.89
CA SER A 126 -11.14 -0.33 4.04
C SER A 126 -12.29 -0.71 4.98
N VAL A 127 -12.83 -1.92 4.86
CA VAL A 127 -13.88 -2.43 5.75
C VAL A 127 -13.35 -2.55 7.18
N GLU A 128 -12.21 -3.22 7.38
CA GLU A 128 -11.57 -3.36 8.70
C GLU A 128 -11.32 -1.99 9.35
N HIS A 129 -10.85 -1.01 8.58
CA HIS A 129 -10.64 0.34 9.08
C HIS A 129 -11.95 0.99 9.55
N ALA A 130 -13.03 0.87 8.76
CA ALA A 130 -14.34 1.39 9.13
C ALA A 130 -14.89 0.74 10.41
N HIS A 131 -14.65 -0.57 10.64
CA HIS A 131 -15.01 -1.24 11.88
C HIS A 131 -14.29 -0.67 13.11
N ARG A 132 -13.07 -0.15 12.95
CA ARG A 132 -12.28 0.46 14.03
C ARG A 132 -12.56 1.95 14.23
N LEU A 133 -13.27 2.58 13.31
CA LEU A 133 -13.60 3.99 13.35
C LEU A 133 -14.75 4.26 14.33
N CYS A 134 -14.63 5.31 15.15
CA CYS A 134 -15.74 5.80 15.96
C CYS A 134 -16.78 6.51 15.09
N LEU A 135 -18.02 6.01 15.11
CA LEU A 135 -19.15 6.54 14.33
C LEU A 135 -20.17 7.36 15.14
N CYS A 136 -19.93 7.62 16.43
CA CYS A 136 -20.83 8.39 17.28
C CYS A 136 -21.02 9.82 16.73
N GLU A 137 -22.22 10.38 16.81
CA GLU A 137 -22.46 11.76 16.34
C GLU A 137 -21.72 12.77 17.22
N ASN A 138 -21.83 12.59 18.54
CA ASN A 138 -21.13 13.39 19.54
C ASN A 138 -20.17 12.49 20.35
N PRO A 139 -18.97 12.17 19.85
CA PRO A 139 -18.03 11.35 20.60
C PRO A 139 -17.41 12.15 21.76
N GLY A 140 -17.28 11.54 22.93
CA GLY A 140 -16.38 12.04 23.97
C GLY A 140 -14.95 11.59 23.67
N LEU A 141 -14.20 12.35 22.88
CA LEU A 141 -12.85 11.94 22.45
C LEU A 141 -11.79 12.28 23.49
N SER A 142 -10.78 11.41 23.64
CA SER A 142 -9.72 11.55 24.65
C SER A 142 -8.83 12.78 24.46
N HIS A 143 -8.75 13.37 23.26
CA HIS A 143 -7.90 14.53 22.95
C HIS A 143 -8.67 15.65 22.24
N GLY A 144 -9.90 15.93 22.67
CA GLY A 144 -10.73 17.00 22.10
C GLY A 144 -11.36 16.57 20.77
N ASP A 145 -10.64 16.71 19.65
CA ASP A 145 -11.11 16.44 18.29
C ASP A 145 -10.52 15.15 17.66
N TYR A 146 -9.75 14.37 18.43
CA TYR A 146 -9.23 13.06 18.04
C TYR A 146 -9.03 12.14 19.24
N GLY A 147 -8.79 10.85 18.96
CA GLY A 147 -8.44 9.86 19.99
C GLY A 147 -9.48 8.76 20.16
N GLN A 148 -9.44 8.10 21.31
CA GLN A 148 -10.41 7.07 21.64
C GLN A 148 -11.72 7.71 22.12
N CYS A 149 -12.85 7.19 21.65
CA CYS A 149 -14.17 7.63 22.09
C CYS A 149 -14.57 6.96 23.40
N ALA A 150 -14.95 7.75 24.40
CA ALA A 150 -15.40 7.29 25.71
C ALA A 150 -16.65 6.39 25.67
N PHE A 151 -17.49 6.52 24.64
CA PHE A 151 -18.75 5.78 24.56
C PHE A 151 -18.61 4.41 23.90
N CYS A 152 -17.81 4.30 22.83
CA CYS A 152 -17.70 3.05 22.07
C CYS A 152 -16.29 2.45 22.05
N GLY A 153 -15.31 3.10 22.68
CA GLY A 153 -13.90 2.67 22.74
C GLY A 153 -13.14 2.76 21.42
N LYS A 154 -13.81 3.03 20.30
CA LYS A 154 -13.22 3.11 18.97
C LYS A 154 -12.46 4.43 18.75
N PHE A 155 -11.54 4.43 17.80
CA PHE A 155 -10.68 5.60 17.52
C PHE A 155 -11.29 6.52 16.46
N ARG A 156 -11.13 7.84 16.63
CA ARG A 156 -11.42 8.84 15.59
C ARG A 156 -10.15 9.60 15.26
N ALA A 157 -9.84 9.69 13.96
CA ALA A 157 -8.74 10.50 13.47
C ALA A 157 -9.03 11.99 13.62
N TRP A 158 -7.98 12.81 13.65
CA TRP A 158 -8.05 14.27 13.76
C TRP A 158 -9.06 14.88 12.80
N ARG A 159 -10.07 15.55 13.36
CA ARG A 159 -11.15 16.25 12.63
C ARG A 159 -11.88 15.38 11.61
N HIS A 160 -11.87 14.06 11.77
CA HIS A 160 -12.57 13.16 10.86
C HIS A 160 -14.03 13.03 11.26
N VAL A 161 -14.93 13.56 10.43
CA VAL A 161 -16.37 13.35 10.56
C VAL A 161 -16.75 12.06 9.79
N PRO A 162 -17.39 11.07 10.44
CA PRO A 162 -17.81 9.86 9.77
C PRO A 162 -18.79 10.13 8.63
N THR A 163 -18.46 9.62 7.45
CA THR A 163 -19.24 9.82 6.23
C THR A 163 -20.24 8.69 6.01
N ILE A 164 -21.15 8.86 5.04
CA ILE A 164 -22.08 7.79 4.63
C ILE A 164 -21.33 6.51 4.20
N PRO A 165 -20.26 6.59 3.37
CA PRO A 165 -19.40 5.43 3.09
C PRO A 165 -18.84 4.75 4.33
N ASP A 166 -18.35 5.51 5.32
CA ASP A 166 -17.77 4.94 6.54
C ASP A 166 -18.81 4.14 7.33
N ARG A 167 -20.01 4.71 7.49
CA ARG A 167 -21.14 4.06 8.17
C ARG A 167 -21.57 2.79 7.44
N TYR A 168 -21.64 2.83 6.11
CA TYR A 168 -21.97 1.65 5.29
C TYR A 168 -20.92 0.56 5.42
N LEU A 169 -19.63 0.90 5.33
CA LEU A 169 -18.56 -0.09 5.43
C LEU A 169 -18.51 -0.75 6.81
N ALA A 170 -18.73 0.02 7.87
CA ALA A 170 -18.78 -0.48 9.24
C ALA A 170 -20.02 -1.32 9.56
N SER A 171 -21.08 -1.26 8.75
CA SER A 171 -22.27 -2.09 8.92
C SER A 171 -22.17 -3.45 8.22
N LEU A 172 -21.14 -3.66 7.41
CA LEU A 172 -20.85 -4.96 6.82
C LEU A 172 -20.45 -5.96 7.93
N PRO A 173 -20.74 -7.27 7.77
CA PRO A 173 -20.29 -8.27 8.74
C PRO A 173 -18.76 -8.33 8.85
N GLU A 174 -18.24 -8.68 10.04
CA GLU A 174 -16.80 -8.90 10.20
C GLU A 174 -16.30 -10.00 9.27
N GLY A 175 -15.11 -9.79 8.69
CA GLY A 175 -14.52 -10.67 7.68
C GLY A 175 -15.17 -10.60 6.29
N SER A 176 -16.25 -9.83 6.11
CA SER A 176 -16.87 -9.66 4.80
C SER A 176 -16.11 -8.66 3.92
N ARG A 177 -16.41 -8.69 2.62
CA ARG A 177 -15.83 -7.80 1.60
C ARG A 177 -16.86 -6.78 1.14
N ILE A 178 -16.39 -5.76 0.43
CA ILE A 178 -17.27 -4.82 -0.27
C ILE A 178 -18.00 -5.60 -1.37
N PRO A 179 -19.34 -5.69 -1.35
CA PRO A 179 -20.10 -6.35 -2.42
C PRO A 179 -19.81 -5.69 -3.78
N ALA A 180 -19.65 -6.49 -4.83
CA ALA A 180 -19.29 -5.98 -6.16
C ALA A 180 -20.25 -4.88 -6.65
N GLY A 181 -21.56 -5.05 -6.45
CA GLY A 181 -22.58 -4.07 -6.83
C GLY A 181 -22.56 -2.75 -6.05
N LYS A 182 -21.73 -2.63 -5.00
CA LYS A 182 -21.62 -1.44 -4.16
C LYS A 182 -20.33 -0.66 -4.38
N GLN A 183 -19.39 -1.19 -5.17
CA GLN A 183 -18.11 -0.54 -5.42
C GLN A 183 -18.25 0.77 -6.20
N GLU A 184 -19.06 0.79 -7.27
CA GLU A 184 -19.29 2.01 -8.05
C GLU A 184 -20.04 3.09 -7.26
N TRP A 185 -21.04 2.70 -6.47
CA TRP A 185 -21.73 3.62 -5.56
C TRP A 185 -20.74 4.25 -4.56
N LEU A 186 -19.88 3.45 -3.93
CA LEU A 186 -18.86 3.95 -3.00
C LEU A 186 -17.89 4.93 -3.67
N LYS A 187 -17.45 4.66 -4.90
CA LYS A 187 -16.60 5.59 -5.67
C LYS A 187 -17.28 6.94 -5.85
N VAL A 188 -18.56 6.94 -6.21
CA VAL A 188 -19.35 8.18 -6.38
C VAL A 188 -19.48 8.94 -5.06
N GLU A 189 -19.82 8.25 -3.97
CA GLU A 189 -19.95 8.89 -2.65
C GLU A 189 -18.62 9.46 -2.13
N TRP A 190 -17.51 8.75 -2.31
CA TRP A 190 -16.20 9.31 -1.94
C TRP A 190 -15.78 10.49 -2.81
N ALA A 191 -16.18 10.51 -4.09
CA ALA A 191 -15.94 11.66 -4.95
C ALA A 191 -16.70 12.90 -4.45
N LYS A 192 -17.96 12.74 -4.01
CA LYS A 192 -18.74 13.82 -3.37
C LYS A 192 -18.06 14.35 -2.11
N VAL A 193 -17.70 13.45 -1.19
CA VAL A 193 -17.00 13.82 0.07
C VAL A 193 -15.70 14.57 -0.22
N ARG A 194 -14.95 14.18 -1.27
CA ARG A 194 -13.73 14.88 -1.66
C ARG A 194 -14.03 16.29 -2.17
N ALA A 195 -15.01 16.43 -3.07
CA ALA A 195 -15.40 17.72 -3.62
C ALA A 195 -15.90 18.68 -2.52
N GLU A 196 -16.67 18.18 -1.55
CA GLU A 196 -17.12 18.96 -0.38
C GLU A 196 -15.94 19.46 0.48
N ARG A 197 -14.92 18.62 0.70
CA ARG A 197 -13.71 19.01 1.45
C ARG A 197 -12.87 20.04 0.70
N GLU A 198 -12.74 19.88 -0.61
CA GLU A 198 -12.04 20.84 -1.48
C GLU A 198 -12.75 22.20 -1.43
N ALA A 199 -14.08 22.23 -1.60
CA ALA A 199 -14.88 23.45 -1.49
C ALA A 199 -14.81 24.12 -0.10
N ALA A 200 -14.80 23.34 0.98
CA ALA A 200 -14.65 23.86 2.33
C ALA A 200 -13.26 24.49 2.57
N SER A 201 -12.20 23.88 2.03
CA SER A 201 -10.83 24.40 2.16
C SER A 201 -10.60 25.72 1.41
N GLU A 202 -11.33 25.96 0.33
CA GLU A 202 -11.29 27.23 -0.41
C GLU A 202 -11.94 28.38 0.38
N GLY A 203 -13.00 28.09 1.14
CA GLY A 203 -13.68 29.08 1.99
C GLY A 203 -12.83 29.57 3.16
N ASP A 204 -12.00 28.71 3.75
CA ASP A 204 -11.15 29.03 4.91
C ASP A 204 -9.93 29.91 4.57
N THR A 205 -9.59 30.07 3.28
CA THR A 205 -8.37 30.80 2.86
C THR A 205 -8.57 32.33 2.84
N HIS A 206 -9.78 32.83 3.08
CA HIS A 206 -10.13 34.25 2.98
C HIS A 206 -10.41 34.96 4.32
N VAL A 207 -10.01 34.36 5.44
CA VAL A 207 -10.14 34.92 6.80
C VAL A 207 -8.75 35.17 7.39
#